data_AF-A0AB39NJS8-F1
#
_entry.id   AF-A0AB39NJS8-F1
#
_cell.length_a   1.000
_cell.length_b   1.000
_cell.length_c   1.000
_cell.angle_alpha   90.00
_cell.angle_beta   90.00
_cell.angle_gamma   90.00
#
_symmetry.space_group_name_H-M   'P 1'
#
loop_
_entity.id
_entity.type
_entity.pdbx_description
1 polymer ?
#
loop_
_entity_poly.entity_id
_entity_poly.type
_entity_poly.pdbx_seq_one_letter_code
_entity_poly.pdbx_strand_id
1 'polypeptide(L)'
;MARLVVERDADGGTVVVRLAWWEALLARRRVVRVPRAWVAATGVEPDWWRAMRGTPVVGRCRPGRFCVGEREHVRGRDFVAVRAGVPVLVLDLRPAAPFARLAVSVPDAGEAARALRPGGDAEEESGPEAASG
;
A
#
# COMPACT_ATOMS: atom_id res chain seq x y z
N MET A 1 -4.39 3.23 14.39
CA MET A 1 -4.65 3.18 12.95
C MET A 1 -3.47 2.50 12.27
N ALA A 2 -3.72 1.82 11.15
CA ALA A 2 -2.68 1.26 10.31
C ALA A 2 -1.72 2.35 9.82
N ARG A 3 -0.47 2.20 10.28
CA ARG A 3 0.77 2.85 9.89
C ARG A 3 1.30 2.40 8.54
N LEU A 4 1.30 3.19 7.47
CA LEU A 4 2.25 2.93 6.38
C LEU A 4 3.60 3.54 6.74
N VAL A 5 4.67 2.75 6.71
CA VAL A 5 6.05 3.19 6.90
C VAL A 5 6.86 2.64 5.74
N VAL A 6 7.67 3.49 5.11
CA VAL A 6 8.66 3.05 4.13
C VAL A 6 10.01 3.06 4.82
N GLU A 7 10.57 1.88 5.06
CA GLU A 7 11.91 1.71 5.61
C GLU A 7 12.88 1.68 4.42
N ARG A 8 13.93 2.51 4.40
CA ARG A 8 14.96 2.42 3.35
C ARG A 8 15.97 1.35 3.74
N ASP A 9 16.33 0.50 2.78
CA ASP A 9 17.33 -0.56 2.91
C ASP A 9 18.17 -0.63 1.63
N ALA A 10 19.17 -1.53 1.59
CA ALA A 10 20.09 -1.68 0.47
C ALA A 10 19.40 -2.08 -0.85
N ASP A 11 18.19 -2.65 -0.78
CA ASP A 11 17.42 -3.13 -1.94
C ASP A 11 16.40 -2.09 -2.45
N GLY A 12 16.56 -0.81 -2.06
CA GLY A 12 15.70 0.29 -2.51
C GLY A 12 14.46 0.53 -1.63
N GLY A 13 14.36 -0.20 -0.51
CA GLY A 13 13.40 0.04 0.57
C GLY A 13 12.30 -1.01 0.70
N THR A 14 11.72 -1.08 1.90
CA THR A 14 10.67 -1.99 2.31
C THR A 14 9.43 -1.21 2.74
N VAL A 15 8.29 -1.55 2.14
CA VAL A 15 6.98 -1.05 2.55
C VAL A 15 6.48 -1.87 3.73
N VAL A 16 6.34 -1.21 4.87
CA VAL A 16 5.88 -1.80 6.13
C VAL A 16 4.52 -1.23 6.51
N VAL A 17 3.50 -2.07 6.47
CA VAL A 17 2.17 -1.75 7.00
C VAL A 17 2.11 -2.22 8.45
N ARG A 18 2.19 -1.29 9.40
CA ARG A 18 2.07 -1.55 10.83
C ARG A 18 0.62 -1.36 11.26
N LEU A 19 -0.07 -2.42 11.64
CA LEU A 19 -1.43 -2.29 12.16
C LEU A 19 -1.39 -1.77 13.60
N ALA A 20 -2.39 -0.98 14.01
CA ALA A 20 -2.58 -0.75 15.43
C ALA A 20 -3.00 -2.03 16.13
N TRP A 21 -2.81 -2.09 17.44
CA TRP A 21 -2.97 -3.33 18.19
C TRP A 21 -4.36 -3.97 18.04
N TRP A 22 -5.44 -3.18 18.04
CA TRP A 22 -6.79 -3.69 17.80
C TRP A 22 -6.98 -4.19 16.36
N GLU A 23 -6.43 -3.50 15.37
CA GLU A 23 -6.47 -3.90 13.96
C GLU A 23 -5.67 -5.19 13.74
N ALA A 24 -4.55 -5.34 14.44
CA ALA A 24 -3.72 -6.54 14.43
C ALA A 24 -4.43 -7.75 15.01
N LEU A 25 -5.21 -7.56 16.07
CA LEU A 25 -6.04 -8.61 16.66
C LEU A 25 -7.13 -9.06 15.66
N LEU A 26 -7.79 -8.11 14.99
CA LEU A 26 -8.81 -8.41 13.99
C LEU A 26 -8.25 -9.11 12.76
N ALA A 27 -7.11 -8.66 12.25
CA ALA A 27 -6.44 -9.23 11.08
C ALA A 27 -5.63 -10.50 11.39
N ARG A 28 -5.48 -10.87 12.68
CA ARG A 28 -4.56 -11.92 13.17
C ARG A 28 -3.12 -11.73 12.68
N ARG A 29 -2.74 -10.49 12.35
CA ARG A 29 -1.45 -10.12 11.78
C ARG A 29 -1.09 -8.72 12.23
N ARG A 30 0.12 -8.52 12.77
CA ARG A 30 0.54 -7.22 13.32
C ARG A 30 1.23 -6.32 12.32
N VAL A 31 1.99 -6.91 11.39
CA VAL A 31 2.80 -6.20 10.41
C VAL A 31 2.75 -6.95 9.08
N VAL A 32 2.62 -6.20 7.98
CA VAL A 32 2.84 -6.70 6.62
C VAL A 32 4.09 -6.00 6.08
N ARG A 33 5.07 -6.78 5.63
CA ARG A 33 6.30 -6.27 5.01
C ARG A 33 6.34 -6.71 3.56
N VAL A 34 6.57 -5.76 2.67
CA VAL A 34 6.69 -6.02 1.24
C VAL A 34 7.84 -5.19 0.70
N PRO A 35 8.84 -5.80 0.05
CA PRO A 35 9.90 -5.05 -0.64
C PRO A 35 9.31 -4.07 -1.64
N ARG A 36 9.84 -2.84 -1.72
CA ARG A 36 9.39 -1.86 -2.71
C ARG A 36 9.58 -2.36 -4.14
N ALA A 37 10.61 -3.16 -4.39
CA ALA A 37 10.84 -3.82 -5.68
C ALA A 37 9.66 -4.68 -6.16
N TRP A 38 8.82 -5.18 -5.24
CA TRP A 38 7.62 -5.94 -5.57
C TRP A 38 6.41 -5.07 -5.90
N VAL A 39 6.48 -3.76 -5.70
CA VAL A 39 5.42 -2.84 -6.11
C VAL A 39 5.45 -2.71 -7.63
N ALA A 40 4.39 -3.19 -8.28
CA ALA A 40 4.19 -3.12 -9.72
C ALA A 40 3.48 -1.82 -10.14
N ALA A 41 2.54 -1.36 -9.32
CA ALA A 41 1.84 -0.09 -9.54
C ALA A 41 1.32 0.50 -8.23
N THR A 42 1.12 1.82 -8.23
CA THR A 42 0.53 2.56 -7.12
C THR A 42 -0.69 3.32 -7.60
N GLY A 43 -1.77 3.29 -6.83
CA GLY A 43 -2.99 4.05 -7.07
C GLY A 43 -3.50 4.72 -5.80
N VAL A 44 -4.36 5.71 -5.96
CA VAL A 44 -5.08 6.33 -4.84
C VAL A 44 -6.55 6.23 -5.13
N GLU A 45 -7.28 5.66 -4.18
CA GLU A 45 -8.72 5.59 -4.21
C GLU A 45 -9.29 6.54 -3.16
N PRO A 46 -10.15 7.51 -3.55
CA PRO A 46 -10.79 8.42 -2.58
C PRO A 46 -11.77 7.67 -1.68
N ASP A 47 -12.38 6.61 -2.20
CA ASP A 47 -13.41 5.84 -1.55
C ASP A 47 -12.93 4.43 -1.17
N TRP A 48 -12.96 4.12 0.12
CA TRP A 48 -12.47 2.85 0.66
C TRP A 48 -13.15 1.61 0.07
N TRP A 49 -14.42 1.74 -0.36
CA TRP A 49 -15.16 0.62 -0.93
C TRP A 49 -14.69 0.27 -2.33
N ARG A 50 -14.14 1.22 -3.11
CA ARG A 50 -13.59 0.99 -4.46
C ARG A 50 -12.32 0.15 -4.42
N ALA A 51 -11.57 0.24 -3.32
CA ALA A 51 -10.38 -0.56 -3.10
C ALA A 51 -10.69 -2.02 -2.73
N MET A 52 -11.94 -2.34 -2.35
CA MET A 52 -12.31 -3.69 -1.92
C MET A 52 -12.61 -4.59 -3.11
N ARG A 53 -11.92 -5.73 -3.16
CA ARG A 53 -12.16 -6.81 -4.12
C ARG A 53 -12.20 -8.16 -3.40
N GLY A 54 -12.78 -9.15 -4.07
CA GLY A 54 -12.85 -10.52 -3.57
C GLY A 54 -13.69 -10.69 -2.31
N THR A 55 -13.58 -11.89 -1.73
CA THR A 55 -14.32 -12.34 -0.55
C THR A 55 -13.44 -12.22 0.69
N PRO A 56 -13.95 -11.76 1.86
CA PRO A 56 -13.16 -11.73 3.09
C PRO A 56 -12.80 -13.15 3.54
N VAL A 57 -11.54 -13.39 3.92
CA VAL A 57 -11.05 -14.67 4.46
C VAL A 57 -10.76 -14.56 5.95
N VAL A 58 -9.98 -13.54 6.34
CA VAL A 58 -9.65 -13.23 7.73
C VAL A 58 -9.85 -11.74 7.93
N GLY A 59 -10.34 -11.33 9.10
CA GLY A 59 -10.48 -9.92 9.43
C GLY A 59 -11.88 -9.53 9.86
N ARG A 60 -12.10 -8.21 9.92
CA ARG A 60 -13.40 -7.62 10.23
C ARG A 60 -13.68 -6.41 9.36
N CYS A 61 -14.89 -6.42 8.81
CA CYS A 61 -15.48 -5.28 8.15
C CYS A 61 -16.65 -4.75 8.98
N ARG A 62 -16.67 -3.43 9.20
CA ARG A 62 -17.80 -2.68 9.72
C ARG A 62 -18.24 -1.73 8.61
N PRO A 63 -19.39 -2.00 7.95
CA PRO A 63 -19.92 -1.14 6.89
C PRO A 63 -19.93 0.33 7.32
N GLY A 64 -19.47 1.23 6.43
CA GLY A 64 -19.40 2.67 6.68
C GLY A 64 -18.33 3.11 7.69
N ARG A 65 -17.51 2.21 8.22
CA ARG A 65 -16.51 2.53 9.25
C ARG A 65 -15.10 2.08 8.89
N PHE A 66 -14.88 0.78 8.75
CA PHE A 66 -13.55 0.24 8.44
C PHE A 66 -13.63 -1.19 7.89
N CYS A 67 -12.58 -1.59 7.19
CA CYS A 67 -12.33 -2.97 6.80
C CYS A 67 -10.85 -3.29 7.01
N VAL A 68 -10.58 -4.29 7.84
CA VAL A 68 -9.22 -4.78 8.07
C VAL A 68 -9.19 -6.29 7.91
N GLY A 69 -8.22 -6.82 7.15
CA GLY A 69 -8.13 -8.25 6.93
C GLY A 69 -7.48 -8.68 5.62
N GLU A 70 -7.48 -9.99 5.42
CA GLU A 70 -7.10 -10.65 4.17
C GLU A 70 -8.37 -10.98 3.39
N ARG A 71 -8.34 -10.72 2.08
CA ARG A 71 -9.42 -11.03 1.13
C ARG A 71 -8.85 -11.89 0.02
N GLU A 72 -9.66 -12.76 -0.55
CA GLU A 72 -9.23 -13.67 -1.61
C GLU A 72 -10.10 -13.52 -2.86
N HIS A 73 -9.45 -13.61 -4.01
CA HIS A 73 -10.08 -13.59 -5.32
C HIS A 73 -9.33 -14.53 -6.28
N VAL A 74 -9.89 -14.78 -7.46
CA VAL A 74 -9.31 -15.68 -8.47
C VAL A 74 -7.87 -15.35 -8.91
N ARG A 75 -7.40 -14.12 -8.63
CA ARG A 75 -6.04 -13.66 -9.00
C ARG A 75 -5.08 -13.60 -7.80
N GLY A 76 -5.48 -14.07 -6.62
CA GLY A 76 -4.65 -14.09 -5.43
C GLY A 76 -5.33 -13.53 -4.19
N ARG A 77 -4.52 -13.08 -3.23
CA ARG A 77 -4.97 -12.56 -1.95
C ARG A 77 -4.64 -11.08 -1.83
N ASP A 78 -5.58 -10.30 -1.32
CA ASP A 78 -5.40 -8.89 -1.02
C ASP A 78 -5.35 -8.69 0.48
N PHE A 79 -4.52 -7.74 0.93
CA PHE A 79 -4.56 -7.27 2.31
C PHE A 79 -5.18 -5.88 2.35
N VAL A 80 -6.20 -5.72 3.19
CA VAL A 80 -6.93 -4.46 3.36
C VAL A 80 -6.80 -3.96 4.79
N ALA A 81 -6.54 -2.66 4.94
CA ALA A 81 -6.55 -1.94 6.19
C ALA A 81 -7.07 -0.51 5.91
N VAL A 82 -8.36 -0.42 5.65
CA VAL A 82 -9.03 0.80 5.17
C VAL A 82 -10.08 1.29 6.15
N ARG A 83 -10.36 2.60 6.11
CA ARG A 83 -11.41 3.25 6.90
C ARG A 83 -12.20 4.26 6.09
N ALA A 84 -13.41 4.51 6.52
CA ALA A 84 -14.23 5.57 5.96
C ALA A 84 -13.62 6.95 6.24
N GLY A 85 -13.74 7.85 5.25
CA GLY A 85 -13.29 9.23 5.32
C GLY A 85 -11.77 9.42 5.24
N VAL A 86 -10.99 8.40 4.89
CA VAL A 86 -9.55 8.54 4.64
C VAL A 86 -9.21 7.93 3.29
N PRO A 87 -8.47 8.66 2.43
CA PRO A 87 -7.98 8.14 1.15
C PRO A 87 -7.25 6.81 1.32
N VAL A 88 -7.37 5.96 0.32
CA VAL A 88 -6.76 4.63 0.31
C VAL A 88 -5.62 4.61 -0.70
N LEU A 89 -4.43 4.34 -0.20
CA LEU A 89 -3.31 3.95 -1.04
C LEU A 89 -3.50 2.49 -1.47
N VAL A 90 -3.47 2.26 -2.77
CA VAL A 90 -3.52 0.94 -3.38
C VAL A 90 -2.15 0.62 -3.95
N LEU A 91 -1.55 -0.48 -3.52
CA LEU A 91 -0.28 -0.99 -4.03
C LEU A 91 -0.56 -2.32 -4.70
N ASP A 92 -0.39 -2.37 -6.02
CA ASP A 92 -0.45 -3.61 -6.78
C ASP A 92 0.92 -4.25 -6.78
N LEU A 93 0.97 -5.51 -6.39
CA LEU A 93 2.21 -6.25 -6.19
C LEU A 93 2.47 -7.23 -7.33
N ARG A 94 3.74 -7.50 -7.57
CA ARG A 94 4.20 -8.51 -8.53
C ARG A 94 3.80 -9.92 -8.04
N PRO A 95 3.63 -10.90 -8.95
CA PRO A 95 3.21 -12.26 -8.60
C PRO A 95 4.11 -13.01 -7.59
N ALA A 96 5.36 -12.57 -7.39
CA ALA A 96 6.25 -13.13 -6.39
C ALA A 96 5.83 -12.78 -4.93
N ALA A 97 4.95 -11.80 -4.76
CA ALA A 97 4.49 -11.35 -3.45
C ALA A 97 3.39 -12.26 -2.86
N PRO A 98 3.31 -12.38 -1.52
CA PRO A 98 2.28 -13.19 -0.85
C PRO A 98 0.86 -12.63 -1.00
N PHE A 99 0.77 -11.35 -1.37
CA PHE A 99 -0.46 -10.63 -1.68
C PHE A 99 -0.38 -10.06 -3.10
N ALA A 100 -1.50 -10.03 -3.81
CA ALA A 100 -1.64 -9.38 -5.11
C ALA A 100 -1.81 -7.86 -4.96
N ARG A 101 -2.45 -7.40 -3.88
CA ARG A 101 -2.61 -5.98 -3.58
C ARG A 101 -2.62 -5.67 -2.08
N LEU A 102 -2.09 -4.52 -1.73
CA LEU A 102 -2.29 -3.88 -0.42
C LEU A 102 -3.18 -2.65 -0.59
N ALA A 103 -4.25 -2.56 0.20
CA ALA A 103 -5.09 -1.36 0.28
C ALA A 103 -5.04 -0.80 1.70
N VAL A 104 -4.43 0.36 1.89
CA VAL A 104 -4.19 0.95 3.21
C VAL A 104 -4.71 2.37 3.24
N SER A 105 -5.50 2.73 4.25
CA SER A 105 -5.89 4.13 4.44
C SER A 105 -4.71 4.95 4.93
N VAL A 106 -4.36 5.99 4.17
CA VAL A 106 -3.24 6.90 4.45
C VAL A 106 -3.75 8.33 4.25
N PRO A 107 -3.63 9.24 5.23
CA PRO A 107 -4.07 10.63 5.07
C PRO A 107 -3.46 11.29 3.81
N ASP A 108 -2.16 11.11 3.63
CA ASP A 108 -1.39 11.66 2.50
C ASP A 108 -1.17 10.61 1.40
N ALA A 109 -2.22 9.85 1.05
CA ALA A 109 -2.12 8.75 0.08
C ALA A 109 -1.53 9.18 -1.28
N GLY A 110 -1.77 10.42 -1.71
CA GLY A 110 -1.20 10.98 -2.94
C GLY A 110 0.32 11.14 -2.89
N GLU A 111 0.86 11.63 -1.77
CA GLU A 111 2.30 11.75 -1.58
C GLU A 111 2.94 10.35 -1.45
N ALA A 112 2.33 9.49 -0.63
CA ALA A 112 2.78 8.11 -0.45
C ALA A 112 2.78 7.32 -1.78
N ALA A 113 1.77 7.52 -2.63
CA ALA A 113 1.73 6.90 -3.95
C ALA A 113 2.90 7.37 -4.81
N ARG A 114 3.17 8.68 -4.88
CA ARG A 114 4.29 9.23 -5.66
C ARG A 114 5.64 8.68 -5.19
N ALA A 115 5.87 8.63 -3.87
CA ALA A 115 7.10 8.11 -3.29
C ALA A 115 7.31 6.60 -3.55
N LEU A 116 6.22 5.84 -3.75
CA LEU A 116 6.25 4.40 -3.98
C LEU A 116 6.11 4.02 -5.45
N ARG A 117 6.03 4.99 -6.37
CA ARG A 117 5.97 4.69 -7.80
C ARG A 117 7.23 3.90 -8.20
N PRO A 118 7.06 2.82 -8.98
CA PRO A 118 8.19 2.15 -9.59
C PRO A 118 8.85 3.09 -10.60
N GLY A 119 10.19 3.23 -10.53
CA GLY A 119 10.98 4.04 -11.46
C GLY A 119 11.19 5.52 -11.09
N GLY A 120 10.76 5.96 -9.90
CA GLY A 120 10.89 7.37 -9.46
C GLY A 120 12.25 7.78 -8.87
N ASP A 121 13.28 6.96 -9.04
CA ASP A 121 14.65 7.23 -8.55
C ASP A 121 15.59 7.75 -9.64
N ALA A 122 15.06 8.10 -10.82
CA ALA A 122 15.80 8.62 -11.96
C ALA A 122 15.31 10.02 -12.37
N GLU A 123 15.30 11.00 -11.47
CA GLU A 123 15.15 12.41 -11.85
C GLU A 123 15.58 13.36 -10.72
N GLU A 124 16.83 13.21 -10.26
CA GLU A 124 17.60 14.31 -9.65
C GLU A 124 19.02 14.26 -10.22
N GLU A 125 19.17 14.49 -11.53
CA GLU A 125 20.42 15.04 -12.05
C GLU A 125 20.06 16.32 -12.83
N SER A 126 20.49 17.44 -12.25
CA SER A 126 20.40 18.80 -12.75
C SER A 126 20.62 18.93 -14.25
N GLY A 127 19.67 19.56 -14.95
CA GLY A 127 20.06 20.49 -16.02
C GLY A 127 20.15 21.91 -15.45
N PRO A 128 20.81 22.88 -16.11
CA PRO A 128 21.47 22.82 -17.42
C PRO A 128 22.94 23.34 -17.38
N GLU A 129 23.86 22.71 -18.12
CA GLU A 129 25.14 23.36 -18.44
C GLU A 129 25.05 23.97 -19.84
N ALA A 130 24.93 25.29 -19.86
CA ALA A 130 25.13 26.12 -21.02
C ALA A 130 26.63 26.08 -21.42
N ALA A 131 26.91 25.70 -22.65
CA ALA A 131 28.13 26.04 -23.37
C ALA A 131 27.66 26.54 -24.75
N SER A 132 27.55 27.85 -25.00
CA SER A 132 28.65 28.74 -25.40
C SER A 132 29.58 28.09 -26.41
N GLY A 133 29.33 28.39 -27.68
CA GLY A 133 30.19 28.21 -28.84
C GLY A 133 29.83 29.27 -29.87
#